data_AF-A0A022VQP2-F1
#
_entry.id   AF-A0A022VQP2-F1
#
_cell.length_a   1.000
_cell.length_b   1.000
_cell.length_c   1.000
_cell.angle_alpha   90.00
_cell.angle_beta   90.00
_cell.angle_gamma   90.00
#
_symmetry.space_group_name_H-M   'P 1'
#
loop_
_entity.id
_entity.type
_entity.pdbx_description
1 polymer ?
#
loop_
_entity_poly.entity_id
_entity_poly.type
_entity_poly.pdbx_seq_one_letter_code
_entity_poly.pdbx_strand_id
1 'polypeptide(L)'
;MVNIPKTRRTYCKGKDCKKHTQHRVTQYKAGKASLFAQGKRRYDRKQSGYGGQTKPVFRKKAKTTKKVVLRMECTVCKTKAQLALKRCKHFELGYVPGFRAHRYSLESMLIRPLNSTVVTRRPRVLLLFSKRQKEIKSKTNEIPSTTSLSLDGILHIFFFFHRPV
;
A
#
# COMPACT_ATOMS: atom_id res chain seq x y z
N MET A 1 3.09 -15.10 -6.23
CA MET A 1 2.82 -13.89 -7.04
C MET A 1 3.40 -12.68 -6.30
N VAL A 2 4.04 -11.72 -6.99
CA VAL A 2 4.53 -10.47 -6.34
C VAL A 2 3.78 -9.28 -6.91
N ASN A 3 3.06 -8.56 -6.05
CA ASN A 3 2.21 -7.42 -6.43
C ASN A 3 2.75 -6.10 -5.85
N ILE A 4 2.86 -5.09 -6.70
CA ILE A 4 3.33 -3.74 -6.34
C ILE A 4 2.26 -2.72 -6.76
N PRO A 5 1.90 -1.75 -5.89
CA PRO A 5 0.96 -0.70 -6.27
C PRO A 5 1.55 0.22 -7.36
N LYS A 6 0.67 0.73 -8.24
CA LYS A 6 1.04 1.70 -9.29
C LYS A 6 1.50 3.04 -8.72
N THR A 7 1.15 3.32 -7.46
CA THR A 7 1.46 4.55 -6.74
C THR A 7 2.09 4.20 -5.39
N ARG A 8 3.22 4.82 -5.04
CA ARG A 8 3.88 4.65 -3.73
C ARG A 8 4.37 5.99 -3.19
N ARG A 9 4.16 6.29 -1.91
CA ARG A 9 4.77 7.47 -1.25
C ARG A 9 6.17 7.11 -0.77
N THR A 10 7.18 7.81 -1.28
CA THR A 10 8.59 7.59 -0.91
C THR A 10 9.33 8.90 -0.83
N TYR A 11 10.50 8.90 -0.21
CA TYR A 11 11.37 10.07 -0.19
C TYR A 11 11.83 10.43 -1.61
N CYS A 12 11.67 11.70 -1.98
CA CYS A 12 12.18 12.24 -3.23
C CYS A 12 13.49 13.00 -3.00
N LYS A 13 14.54 12.61 -3.73
CA LYS A 13 15.87 13.26 -3.71
C LYS A 13 15.94 14.54 -4.57
N GLY A 14 14.84 14.96 -5.18
CA GLY A 14 14.79 16.19 -5.97
C GLY A 14 15.11 17.41 -5.11
N LYS A 15 15.87 18.36 -5.67
CA LYS A 15 16.31 19.57 -4.96
C LYS A 15 15.14 20.34 -4.36
N ASP A 16 14.02 20.38 -5.09
CA ASP A 16 12.81 21.14 -4.73
C ASP A 16 11.87 20.36 -3.80
N CYS A 17 11.96 19.03 -3.78
CA CYS A 17 11.04 18.19 -3.01
C CYS A 17 11.59 17.87 -1.63
N LYS A 18 12.79 17.25 -1.54
CA LYS A 18 13.43 16.76 -0.30
C LYS A 18 12.47 16.21 0.78
N LYS A 19 11.34 15.62 0.35
CA LYS A 19 10.23 15.18 1.20
C LYS A 19 9.57 13.94 0.61
N HIS A 20 8.67 13.33 1.38
CA HIS A 20 7.91 12.17 0.93
C HIS A 20 6.77 12.60 0.00
N THR A 21 6.91 12.30 -1.28
CA THR A 21 5.93 12.62 -2.31
C THR A 21 5.34 11.35 -2.92
N GLN A 22 4.21 11.51 -3.62
CA GLN A 22 3.62 10.44 -4.39
C GLN A 22 4.48 10.15 -5.62
N HIS A 23 4.85 8.89 -5.83
CA HIS A 23 5.57 8.44 -7.01
C HIS A 23 4.69 7.52 -7.86
N ARG A 24 4.78 7.66 -9.18
CA ARG A 24 4.24 6.72 -10.16
C ARG A 24 5.25 5.60 -10.37
N VAL A 25 4.82 4.36 -10.20
CA VAL A 25 5.67 3.18 -10.29
C VAL A 25 5.46 2.52 -11.65
N THR A 26 6.56 2.34 -12.39
CA THR A 26 6.58 1.64 -13.67
C THR A 26 7.67 0.56 -13.67
N GLN A 27 7.54 -0.44 -14.53
CA GLN A 27 8.59 -1.43 -14.69
C GLN A 27 9.73 -0.87 -15.55
N TYR A 28 10.97 -1.07 -15.13
CA TYR A 28 12.13 -0.77 -15.97
C TYR A 28 12.13 -1.66 -17.21
N LYS A 29 12.21 -1.03 -18.39
CA LYS A 29 12.55 -1.68 -19.66
C LYS A 29 13.96 -1.26 -20.06
N ALA A 30 14.73 -2.23 -20.58
CA ALA A 30 16.03 -1.95 -21.20
C ALA A 30 15.81 -1.23 -22.54
N GLY A 31 16.62 -0.22 -22.81
CA GLY A 31 16.59 0.49 -24.09
C GLY A 31 17.32 -0.27 -25.21
N LYS A 32 17.21 0.21 -26.44
CA LYS A 32 18.00 -0.26 -27.58
C LYS A 32 19.50 -0.01 -27.32
N ALA A 33 20.35 -1.00 -27.62
CA ALA A 33 21.79 -0.83 -27.50
C ALA A 33 22.31 0.17 -28.54
N SER A 34 23.14 1.12 -28.11
CA SER A 34 23.76 2.11 -29.01
C SER A 34 24.99 1.52 -29.71
N LEU A 35 25.10 1.76 -31.03
CA LEU A 35 26.23 1.31 -31.86
C LEU A 35 27.49 2.16 -31.67
N PHE A 36 27.32 3.44 -31.33
CA PHE A 36 28.42 4.40 -31.21
C PHE A 36 29.17 4.30 -29.87
N ALA A 37 28.68 3.48 -28.94
CA ALA A 37 29.35 3.21 -27.68
C ALA A 37 30.77 2.68 -27.92
N GLN A 38 31.76 3.18 -27.16
CA GLN A 38 33.17 2.83 -27.35
C GLN A 38 33.42 1.32 -27.37
N GLY A 39 32.75 0.56 -26.49
CA GLY A 39 32.87 -0.89 -26.42
C GLY A 39 32.39 -1.60 -27.69
N LYS A 40 31.29 -1.12 -28.30
CA LYS A 40 30.76 -1.67 -29.55
C LYS A 40 31.66 -1.34 -30.73
N ARG A 41 32.11 -0.09 -30.86
CA ARG A 41 33.09 0.32 -31.90
C ARG A 41 34.39 -0.51 -31.83
N ARG A 42 34.91 -0.73 -30.62
CA ARG A 42 36.10 -1.58 -30.42
C ARG A 42 35.84 -3.04 -30.78
N TYR A 43 34.68 -3.58 -30.40
CA TYR A 43 34.30 -4.95 -30.72
C TYR A 43 34.19 -5.16 -32.23
N ASP A 44 33.51 -4.25 -32.93
CA ASP A 44 33.31 -4.36 -34.38
C ASP A 44 34.63 -4.27 -35.15
N ARG A 45 35.53 -3.36 -34.74
CA ARG A 45 36.89 -3.28 -35.30
C ARG A 45 37.75 -4.52 -35.00
N LYS A 46 37.55 -5.16 -33.83
CA LYS A 46 38.25 -6.41 -33.52
C LYS A 46 37.68 -7.58 -34.32
N GLN A 47 36.38 -7.55 -34.58
CA GLN A 47 35.65 -8.61 -35.25
C GLN A 47 35.78 -8.57 -36.78
N SER A 48 36.18 -7.44 -37.36
CA SER A 48 36.44 -7.31 -38.80
C SER A 48 37.70 -8.05 -39.23
N GLY A 49 37.66 -8.70 -40.40
CA GLY A 49 38.75 -9.48 -40.96
C GLY A 49 38.56 -10.99 -40.79
N TYR A 50 39.64 -11.75 -40.92
CA TYR A 50 39.65 -13.20 -40.75
C TYR A 50 39.95 -13.60 -39.30
N GLY A 51 39.65 -14.85 -38.92
CA GLY A 51 39.93 -15.38 -37.57
C GLY A 51 38.69 -15.64 -36.70
N GLY A 52 37.48 -15.50 -37.24
CA GLY A 52 36.24 -15.95 -36.59
C GLY A 52 35.83 -15.11 -35.38
N GLN A 53 35.23 -15.76 -34.37
CA GLN A 53 34.65 -15.07 -33.21
C GLN A 53 35.72 -14.65 -32.19
N THR A 54 35.87 -13.34 -31.94
CA THR A 54 37.01 -12.79 -31.18
C THR A 54 36.79 -12.60 -29.67
N LYS A 55 35.54 -12.75 -29.20
CA LYS A 55 35.18 -12.69 -27.77
C LYS A 55 34.28 -13.87 -27.38
N PRO A 56 34.41 -14.37 -26.14
CA PRO A 56 33.64 -15.53 -25.70
C PRO A 56 32.14 -15.23 -25.65
N VAL A 57 31.34 -16.17 -26.16
CA VAL A 57 29.87 -16.14 -26.05
C VAL A 57 29.47 -16.99 -24.83
N PHE A 58 28.71 -16.40 -23.92
CA PHE A 58 28.27 -17.10 -22.71
C PHE A 58 27.12 -18.09 -23.03
N ARG A 59 27.38 -19.40 -22.89
CA ARG A 59 26.40 -20.47 -23.19
C ARG A 59 25.68 -21.04 -21.96
N LYS A 60 26.34 -21.11 -20.80
CA LYS A 60 25.86 -21.84 -19.61
C LYS A 60 24.96 -20.98 -18.70
N LYS A 61 23.77 -20.60 -19.17
CA LYS A 61 22.80 -19.81 -18.37
C LYS A 61 22.10 -20.66 -17.30
N ALA A 62 22.41 -20.42 -16.03
CA ALA A 62 21.77 -21.13 -14.90
C ALA A 62 20.54 -20.41 -14.32
N LYS A 63 20.47 -19.08 -14.42
CA LYS A 63 19.39 -18.30 -13.78
C LYS A 63 18.16 -18.22 -14.69
N THR A 64 17.01 -18.62 -14.16
CA THR A 64 15.72 -18.63 -14.87
C THR A 64 14.98 -17.29 -14.79
N THR A 65 15.21 -16.50 -13.74
CA THR A 65 14.54 -15.22 -13.48
C THR A 65 15.51 -14.04 -13.45
N LYS A 66 15.01 -12.83 -13.65
CA LYS A 66 15.75 -11.57 -13.55
C LYS A 66 15.32 -10.81 -12.29
N LYS A 67 16.16 -9.89 -11.80
CA LYS A 67 15.72 -8.92 -10.79
C LYS A 67 14.83 -7.88 -11.48
N VAL A 68 13.61 -7.70 -11.00
CA VAL A 68 12.73 -6.65 -11.51
C VAL A 68 13.18 -5.33 -10.91
N VAL A 69 13.41 -4.33 -11.76
CA VAL A 69 13.73 -2.97 -11.34
C VAL A 69 12.51 -2.10 -11.58
N LEU A 70 12.13 -1.33 -10.57
CA LEU A 70 11.07 -0.35 -10.63
C LEU A 70 11.66 1.01 -10.97
N ARG A 71 10.98 1.75 -11.84
CA ARG A 71 11.20 3.17 -12.08
C ARG A 71 10.11 3.95 -11.34
N MET A 72 10.51 4.72 -10.33
CA MET A 72 9.61 5.58 -9.57
C MET A 72 9.78 7.02 -10.03
N GLU A 73 8.73 7.60 -10.56
CA GLU A 73 8.68 8.97 -11.06
C GLU A 73 7.91 9.85 -10.08
N CYS A 74 8.53 10.91 -9.57
CA CYS A 74 7.87 11.86 -8.67
C CYS A 74 6.81 12.67 -9.43
N THR A 75 5.61 12.82 -8.87
CA THR A 75 4.54 13.61 -9.52
C THR A 75 4.85 15.12 -9.57
N VAL A 76 5.64 15.63 -8.63
CA VAL A 76 5.94 17.07 -8.50
C VAL A 76 7.14 17.48 -9.34
N CYS A 77 8.31 16.90 -9.08
CA CYS A 77 9.57 17.29 -9.74
C CYS A 77 9.99 16.38 -10.90
N LYS A 78 9.21 15.34 -11.23
CA LYS A 78 9.47 14.39 -12.33
C LYS A 78 10.82 13.67 -12.28
N THR A 79 11.53 13.77 -11.16
CA THR A 79 12.78 13.03 -10.93
C THR A 79 12.47 11.53 -10.86
N LYS A 80 13.41 10.74 -11.39
CA LYS A 80 13.25 9.28 -11.51
C LYS A 80 14.24 8.57 -10.60
N ALA A 81 13.72 7.72 -9.72
CA ALA A 81 14.52 6.83 -8.87
C ALA A 81 14.34 5.38 -9.31
N GLN A 82 15.40 4.57 -9.17
CA GLN A 82 15.38 3.15 -9.48
C GLN A 82 15.45 2.33 -8.20
N LEU A 83 14.59 1.32 -8.08
CA LEU A 83 14.58 0.38 -6.96
C LEU A 83 14.59 -1.05 -7.49
N ALA A 84 15.62 -1.82 -7.12
CA ALA A 84 15.72 -3.23 -7.49
C ALA A 84 15.02 -4.12 -6.45
N LEU A 85 14.17 -5.02 -6.92
CA LEU A 85 13.53 -6.02 -6.08
C LEU A 85 14.37 -7.32 -6.01
N LYS A 86 13.98 -8.19 -5.09
CA LYS A 86 14.42 -9.60 -5.08
C LYS A 86 13.91 -10.29 -6.36
N ARG A 87 14.54 -11.42 -6.73
CA ARG A 87 14.14 -12.19 -7.92
C ARG A 87 12.76 -12.81 -7.71
N CYS A 88 11.89 -12.71 -8.71
CA CYS A 88 10.57 -13.32 -8.72
C CYS A 88 10.26 -13.89 -10.12
N LYS A 89 9.39 -14.89 -10.20
CA LYS A 89 8.94 -15.51 -11.47
C LYS A 89 7.82 -14.69 -12.11
N HIS A 90 6.79 -14.36 -11.33
CA HIS A 90 5.63 -13.59 -11.76
C HIS A 90 5.58 -12.25 -11.01
N PHE A 91 5.42 -11.17 -11.75
CA PHE A 91 5.40 -9.79 -11.26
C PHE A 91 4.25 -9.04 -11.92
N GLU A 92 3.41 -8.41 -11.10
CA GLU A 92 2.23 -7.67 -11.55
C GLU A 92 2.22 -6.27 -10.94
N LEU A 93 1.73 -5.29 -11.71
CA LEU A 93 1.59 -3.90 -11.31
C LEU A 93 0.11 -3.53 -11.21
N GLY A 94 -0.34 -3.14 -10.02
CA GLY A 94 -1.59 -2.41 -9.84
C GLY A 94 -2.79 -3.21 -9.35
N TYR A 95 -2.59 -4.20 -8.48
CA TYR A 95 -3.70 -4.66 -7.66
C TYR A 95 -3.87 -3.70 -6.48
N VAL A 96 -4.93 -2.88 -6.55
CA VAL A 96 -5.52 -2.28 -5.36
C VAL A 96 -6.17 -3.42 -4.59
N PRO A 97 -5.76 -3.71 -3.34
CA PRO A 97 -6.54 -4.60 -2.51
C PRO A 97 -7.93 -3.96 -2.38
N GLY A 98 -8.89 -4.54 -3.10
CA GLY A 98 -10.28 -4.14 -3.02
C GLY A 98 -10.68 -4.14 -1.55
N PHE A 99 -11.42 -3.11 -1.17
CA PHE A 99 -12.20 -3.07 0.06
C PHE A 99 -12.68 -4.49 0.40
N ARG A 100 -12.34 -4.98 1.59
CA ARG A 100 -13.03 -6.16 2.13
C ARG A 100 -14.51 -5.79 2.08
N ALA A 101 -15.25 -6.37 1.14
CA ALA A 101 -16.70 -6.31 1.13
C ALA A 101 -17.15 -7.09 2.38
N HIS A 102 -17.20 -6.40 3.52
CA HIS A 102 -18.00 -6.88 4.64
C HIS A 102 -19.44 -6.83 4.13
N ARG A 103 -19.92 -8.02 3.77
CA ARG A 103 -21.30 -8.34 3.42
C ARG A 103 -22.14 -8.07 4.67
N TYR A 104 -22.51 -6.82 4.92
CA TYR A 104 -23.59 -6.53 5.85
C TYR A 104 -24.87 -7.05 5.19
N SER A 105 -25.40 -8.12 5.77
CA SER A 105 -26.68 -8.72 5.47
C SER A 105 -27.74 -7.62 5.27
N LEU A 106 -28.27 -7.52 4.05
CA LEU A 106 -29.49 -6.76 3.74
C LEU A 106 -30.75 -7.61 3.98
N GLU A 107 -30.69 -8.57 4.91
CA GLU A 107 -31.80 -9.50 5.18
C GLU A 107 -32.57 -9.15 6.46
N SER A 108 -32.45 -7.91 6.96
CA SER A 108 -33.28 -7.41 8.08
C SER A 108 -34.14 -6.18 7.74
N MET A 109 -34.28 -5.81 6.45
CA MET A 109 -35.20 -4.75 6.00
C MET A 109 -36.32 -5.29 5.10
N LEU A 110 -37.00 -6.35 5.52
CA LEU A 110 -38.31 -6.71 4.97
C LEU A 110 -39.44 -6.16 5.85
N ILE A 111 -39.92 -5.00 5.41
CA ILE A 111 -41.30 -4.50 5.38
C ILE A 111 -42.36 -5.47 5.94
N ARG A 112 -43.12 -5.03 6.95
CA ARG A 112 -44.52 -5.46 7.15
C ARG A 112 -45.44 -4.29 6.77
N PRO A 113 -46.27 -4.39 5.72
CA PRO A 113 -47.41 -3.50 5.53
C PRO A 113 -48.65 -4.16 6.15
N LEU A 114 -49.26 -3.52 7.14
CA LEU A 114 -50.65 -3.81 7.51
C LEU A 114 -51.49 -2.60 7.12
N ASN A 115 -52.22 -2.77 6.02
CA ASN A 115 -53.32 -1.92 5.60
C ASN A 115 -54.51 -2.11 6.54
N SER A 116 -55.13 -1.01 6.95
CA SER A 116 -56.59 -0.81 7.08
C SER A 116 -56.79 0.68 7.44
N THR A 117 -57.28 1.53 6.53
CA THR A 117 -58.72 1.91 6.34
C THR A 117 -59.37 2.20 7.69
N VAL A 118 -59.92 3.36 8.07
CA VAL A 118 -60.62 4.49 7.43
C VAL A 118 -60.60 5.61 8.52
N VAL A 119 -60.50 6.93 8.30
CA VAL A 119 -61.62 7.90 8.16
C VAL A 119 -61.04 9.33 8.27
N THR A 120 -61.25 10.08 7.19
CA THR A 120 -61.49 11.53 7.01
C THR A 120 -61.11 12.55 8.13
N ARG A 121 -60.29 13.56 7.78
CA ARG A 121 -60.66 14.98 7.47
C ARG A 121 -59.43 15.91 7.55
N ARG A 122 -59.27 16.73 6.51
CA ARG A 122 -58.38 17.92 6.37
C ARG A 122 -58.91 19.10 7.24
N PRO A 123 -58.25 20.29 7.30
CA PRO A 123 -56.82 20.65 7.21
C PRO A 123 -56.37 21.74 8.24
N ARG A 124 -55.09 22.15 8.14
CA ARG A 124 -54.51 23.48 8.48
C ARG A 124 -54.27 23.81 9.98
N VAL A 125 -53.02 24.14 10.34
CA VAL A 125 -52.58 25.47 10.81
C VAL A 125 -51.16 25.43 11.46
N LEU A 126 -50.37 26.44 11.06
CA LEU A 126 -49.22 27.12 11.69
C LEU A 126 -47.86 26.41 11.96
N LEU A 127 -46.87 26.92 11.22
CA LEU A 127 -45.53 27.28 11.69
C LEU A 127 -45.56 27.97 13.06
N LEU A 128 -44.50 27.82 13.88
CA LEU A 128 -43.75 28.88 14.57
C LEU A 128 -42.72 28.29 15.58
N PHE A 129 -41.49 28.83 15.50
CA PHE A 129 -40.51 29.10 16.58
C PHE A 129 -39.82 27.91 17.28
N SER A 130 -38.50 27.71 17.17
CA SER A 130 -37.36 28.54 17.62
C SER A 130 -37.30 28.81 19.14
N LYS A 131 -36.19 28.36 19.74
CA LYS A 131 -35.65 28.59 21.11
C LYS A 131 -36.17 27.67 22.23
N ARG A 132 -35.27 26.84 22.77
CA ARG A 132 -34.68 27.03 24.11
C ARG A 132 -33.72 25.89 24.48
N GLN A 133 -32.43 26.23 24.57
CA GLN A 133 -31.49 25.56 25.46
C GLN A 133 -31.82 25.89 26.91
N LYS A 134 -31.34 25.01 27.80
CA LYS A 134 -31.18 25.11 29.26
C LYS A 134 -32.37 24.66 30.10
N GLU A 135 -32.20 23.47 30.66
CA GLU A 135 -32.49 23.02 32.05
C GLU A 135 -32.56 21.48 32.00
N ILE A 136 -31.92 20.64 32.81
CA ILE A 136 -31.43 20.75 34.18
C ILE A 136 -30.23 19.81 34.35
N LYS A 137 -29.26 20.31 35.12
CA LYS A 137 -28.12 19.64 35.73
C LYS A 137 -28.60 19.01 37.04
N SER A 138 -28.56 17.69 37.19
CA SER A 138 -28.58 16.92 38.46
C SER A 138 -28.89 15.46 38.05
N LYS A 139 -28.18 14.42 38.48
CA LYS A 139 -27.62 14.10 39.79
C LYS A 139 -26.41 13.19 39.61
N THR A 140 -25.36 13.47 40.37
CA THR A 140 -24.29 12.55 40.74
C THR A 140 -24.70 11.73 41.97
N ASN A 141 -23.96 10.64 42.19
CA ASN A 141 -23.95 9.75 43.37
C ASN A 141 -25.04 8.67 43.29
N GLU A 142 -24.75 7.38 43.39
CA GLU A 142 -24.15 6.69 44.54
C GLU A 142 -23.29 5.46 44.12
N ILE A 143 -22.29 5.15 44.95
CA ILE A 143 -21.38 3.99 44.95
C ILE A 143 -21.91 2.96 45.97
N PRO A 144 -21.58 1.66 45.84
CA PRO A 144 -20.85 0.96 46.93
C PRO A 144 -19.72 0.07 46.35
N SER A 145 -18.44 0.23 46.72
CA SER A 145 -17.71 -0.44 47.82
C SER A 145 -18.03 -1.94 47.94
N THR A 146 -17.09 -2.88 47.74
CA THR A 146 -16.03 -3.23 48.71
C THR A 146 -15.12 -4.37 48.18
N THR A 147 -13.83 -4.30 48.57
CA THR A 147 -12.88 -5.42 48.94
C THR A 147 -12.45 -6.46 47.90
N SER A 148 -11.23 -7.02 47.85
CA SER A 148 -9.83 -6.79 48.28
C SER A 148 -9.14 -8.17 48.21
N LEU A 149 -7.86 -8.26 47.79
CA LEU A 149 -6.80 -9.25 48.16
C LEU A 149 -5.74 -9.28 47.02
N SER A 150 -4.63 -8.52 47.16
CA SER A 150 -3.26 -8.95 47.59
C SER A 150 -2.51 -9.77 46.52
N LEU A 151 -1.53 -9.23 45.77
CA LEU A 151 -0.12 -8.94 46.09
C LEU A 151 0.78 -10.19 46.29
N ASP A 152 1.84 -10.22 45.48
CA ASP A 152 3.20 -10.76 45.70
C ASP A 152 3.60 -12.16 45.19
N GLY A 153 4.75 -12.16 44.47
CA GLY A 153 5.45 -13.32 43.92
C GLY A 153 5.90 -13.09 42.45
N ILE A 154 6.92 -12.27 42.09
CA ILE A 154 8.37 -12.47 42.31
C ILE A 154 8.76 -13.89 41.87
N LEU A 155 9.70 -14.23 40.98
CA LEU A 155 10.82 -13.55 40.31
C LEU A 155 11.66 -14.68 39.65
N HIS A 156 12.44 -14.34 38.61
CA HIS A 156 13.54 -15.15 38.00
C HIS A 156 13.09 -16.41 37.22
N ILE A 157 13.61 -16.72 36.03
CA ILE A 157 15.01 -16.79 35.59
C ILE A 157 15.05 -16.46 34.08
N PHE A 158 15.54 -15.28 33.66
CA PHE A 158 16.88 -15.02 33.12
C PHE A 158 17.39 -16.07 32.09
N PHE A 159 17.40 -15.78 30.79
CA PHE A 159 18.50 -15.14 30.02
C PHE A 159 19.64 -16.08 29.61
N PHE A 160 20.19 -15.80 28.42
CA PHE A 160 21.53 -16.17 27.94
C PHE A 160 21.71 -17.65 27.54
N PHE A 161 22.27 -18.07 26.41
CA PHE A 161 23.43 -17.62 25.60
C PHE A 161 23.18 -18.04 24.13
N HIS A 162 23.24 -17.14 23.14
CA HIS A 162 24.43 -16.85 22.32
C HIS A 162 24.88 -17.94 21.31
N ARG A 163 24.70 -17.58 20.02
CA ARG A 163 25.72 -17.63 18.94
C ARG A 163 26.16 -19.03 18.43
N PRO A 164 27.02 -19.12 17.40
CA PRO A 164 26.93 -18.55 16.04
C PRO A 164 27.30 -19.59 14.95
N VAL A 165 26.93 -19.36 13.69
CA VAL A 165 27.80 -19.50 12.49
C VAL A 165 27.26 -18.55 11.42
#